data_AF-A0A6J6YPF4-F1
#
_entry.id   AF-A0A6J6YPF4-F1
#
_cell.length_a   1.000
_cell.length_b   1.000
_cell.length_c   1.000
_cell.angle_alpha   90.00
_cell.angle_beta   90.00
_cell.angle_gamma   90.00
#
_symmetry.space_group_name_H-M   'P 1'
#
loop_
_entity.id
_entity.type
_entity.pdbx_description
1 polymer ?
#
loop_
_entity_poly.entity_id
_entity_poly.type
_entity_poly.pdbx_seq_one_letter_code
_entity_poly.pdbx_strand_id
1 'polypeptide(L)'
;MNTKVVRPSYQTFLLNTVFLFLNAICLVTAQAAEPGEVFKDCTACPEMVVIPAGEFVMGSDKTESGHLDEKPQHTVKISKQLAVAKY
;
A
#
# COMPACT_ATOMS: atom_id res chain seq x y z
N MET A 1 -33.08 -53.47 -25.55
CA MET A 1 -31.84 -52.68 -25.65
C MET A 1 -32.04 -51.56 -26.67
N ASN A 2 -32.03 -50.30 -26.26
CA ASN A 2 -31.86 -49.15 -27.14
C ASN A 2 -31.06 -48.10 -26.38
N THR A 3 -29.77 -47.97 -26.68
CA THR A 3 -28.90 -46.93 -26.13
C THR A 3 -29.06 -45.67 -26.97
N LYS A 4 -29.81 -44.69 -26.47
CA LYS A 4 -29.84 -43.35 -27.07
C LYS A 4 -28.48 -42.68 -26.83
N VAL A 5 -27.70 -42.58 -27.90
CA VAL A 5 -26.48 -41.77 -27.95
C VAL A 5 -26.89 -40.30 -27.82
N VAL A 6 -26.71 -39.74 -26.62
CA VAL A 6 -26.89 -38.31 -26.34
C VAL A 6 -25.72 -37.56 -26.98
N ARG A 7 -25.94 -36.89 -28.11
CA ARG A 7 -24.92 -36.04 -28.74
C ARG A 7 -24.90 -34.70 -28.00
N PRO A 8 -23.77 -34.27 -27.39
CA PRO A 8 -23.71 -32.99 -26.70
C PRO A 8 -23.68 -31.85 -27.72
N SER A 9 -24.57 -30.88 -27.56
CA SER A 9 -24.72 -29.72 -28.43
C SER A 9 -23.56 -28.73 -28.27
N TYR A 10 -22.98 -28.28 -29.38
CA TYR A 10 -21.83 -27.36 -29.50
C TYR A 10 -21.93 -26.09 -28.62
N GLN A 11 -23.17 -25.69 -28.29
CA GLN A 11 -23.52 -24.56 -27.43
C GLN A 11 -22.91 -24.63 -26.01
N THR A 12 -22.76 -25.83 -25.42
CA THR A 12 -22.24 -25.98 -24.04
C THR A 12 -20.71 -25.98 -23.96
N PHE A 13 -20.01 -26.18 -25.09
CA PHE A 13 -18.55 -26.24 -25.15
C PHE A 13 -17.92 -24.84 -25.22
N LEU A 14 -18.56 -23.88 -25.92
CA LEU A 14 -18.06 -22.51 -26.07
C LEU A 14 -18.25 -21.64 -24.81
N LEU A 15 -19.28 -21.93 -24.00
CA LEU A 15 -19.53 -21.19 -22.76
C LEU A 15 -18.54 -21.55 -21.63
N ASN A 16 -18.03 -22.79 -21.60
CA ASN A 16 -17.09 -23.24 -20.58
C ASN A 16 -15.64 -22.80 -20.84
N THR A 17 -15.24 -22.59 -22.09
CA THR A 17 -13.88 -22.15 -22.43
C THR A 17 -13.66 -20.67 -22.13
N VAL A 18 -14.67 -19.81 -22.28
CA VAL A 18 -14.59 -18.39 -21.91
C VAL A 18 -14.47 -18.20 -20.39
N PHE A 19 -15.09 -19.07 -19.60
CA PHE A 19 -15.07 -19.00 -18.13
C PHE A 19 -13.71 -19.34 -17.51
N LEU A 20 -12.90 -20.16 -18.20
CA LEU A 20 -11.55 -20.55 -17.77
C LEU A 20 -10.50 -19.46 -18.01
N PHE A 21 -10.69 -18.58 -19.00
CA PHE A 21 -9.73 -17.50 -19.29
C PHE A 21 -9.97 -16.22 -18.49
N LEU A 22 -11.16 -16.03 -17.92
CA LEU A 22 -11.52 -14.80 -17.18
C LEU A 22 -10.97 -14.76 -15.75
N ASN A 23 -10.53 -15.89 -15.20
CA ASN A 23 -10.20 -16.03 -13.76
C ASN A 23 -8.69 -16.12 -13.46
N ALA A 24 -7.82 -15.80 -14.43
CA ALA A 24 -6.36 -15.87 -14.25
C ALA A 24 -5.66 -14.49 -14.27
N ILE A 25 -6.34 -13.43 -13.84
CA ILE A 25 -5.66 -12.17 -13.49
C ILE A 25 -5.45 -12.16 -11.97
N CYS A 26 -4.30 -12.66 -11.53
CA CYS A 26 -3.78 -12.40 -10.20
C CYS A 26 -2.87 -11.17 -10.29
N LEU A 27 -3.46 -9.96 -10.27
CA LEU A 27 -2.68 -8.74 -10.10
C LEU A 27 -2.31 -8.66 -8.61
N VAL A 28 -1.17 -9.26 -8.23
CA VAL A 28 -0.59 -9.01 -6.90
C VAL A 28 0.04 -7.62 -6.95
N THR A 29 -0.76 -6.59 -6.68
CA THR A 29 -0.25 -5.24 -6.45
C THR A 29 0.27 -5.20 -5.01
N ALA A 30 1.57 -4.95 -4.83
CA ALA A 30 2.07 -4.52 -3.53
C ALA A 30 1.42 -3.16 -3.23
N GLN A 31 0.38 -3.16 -2.40
CA GLN A 31 -0.29 -1.92 -1.98
C GLN A 31 0.74 -1.11 -1.19
N ALA A 32 1.09 0.07 -1.68
CA ALA A 32 1.91 1.00 -0.92
C ALA A 32 1.10 1.40 0.32
N ALA A 33 1.75 1.39 1.49
CA ALA A 33 1.09 1.76 2.72
C ALA A 33 0.59 3.22 2.63
N GLU A 34 -0.62 3.47 3.11
CA GLU A 34 -1.27 4.76 2.98
C GLU A 34 -0.80 5.70 4.10
N PRO A 35 -0.69 7.03 3.86
CA PRO A 35 -0.36 7.97 4.92
C PRO A 35 -1.32 7.86 6.12
N GLY A 36 -0.77 7.76 7.33
CA GLY A 36 -1.50 7.55 8.58
C GLY A 36 -1.80 6.08 8.90
N GLU A 37 -1.51 5.14 8.00
CA GLU A 37 -1.61 3.71 8.28
C GLU A 37 -0.70 3.31 9.45
N VAL A 38 -1.23 2.49 10.35
CA VAL A 38 -0.48 1.92 11.48
C VAL A 38 -0.32 0.43 11.27
N PHE A 39 0.92 -0.06 11.32
CA PHE A 39 1.24 -1.48 11.13
C PHE A 39 2.32 -1.96 12.11
N LYS A 40 2.50 -3.29 12.17
CA LYS A 40 3.57 -3.96 12.92
C LYS A 40 4.20 -5.04 12.06
N ASP A 41 5.53 -5.06 12.02
CA ASP A 41 6.26 -6.11 11.30
C ASP A 41 6.32 -7.44 12.06
N CYS A 42 6.25 -7.40 13.40
CA CYS A 42 6.30 -8.58 14.26
C CYS A 42 5.61 -8.35 15.61
N THR A 43 5.36 -9.43 16.37
CA THR A 43 4.68 -9.36 17.68
C THR A 43 5.44 -8.56 18.74
N ALA A 44 6.77 -8.53 18.66
CA ALA A 44 7.64 -7.77 19.57
C ALA A 44 8.06 -6.39 19.02
N CYS A 45 7.69 -6.07 17.77
CA CYS A 45 8.09 -4.84 17.09
C CYS A 45 7.17 -3.68 17.51
N PRO A 46 7.68 -2.43 17.51
CA PRO A 46 6.85 -1.25 17.78
C PRO A 46 5.77 -1.08 16.70
N GLU A 47 4.73 -0.32 17.05
CA GLU A 47 3.78 0.18 16.04
C GLU A 47 4.48 1.23 15.20
N MET A 48 4.40 1.07 13.89
CA MET A 48 4.91 2.03 12.92
C MET A 48 3.73 2.80 12.33
N VAL A 49 3.89 4.10 12.12
CA VAL A 49 2.93 4.95 11.40
C VAL A 49 3.56 5.53 10.15
N VAL A 50 2.83 5.47 9.03
CA VAL A 50 3.28 6.00 7.74
C VAL A 50 3.08 7.52 7.70
N ILE A 51 4.17 8.26 7.52
CA ILE A 51 4.19 9.71 7.32
C ILE A 51 4.24 10.00 5.81
N PRO A 52 3.40 10.90 5.29
CA PRO A 52 3.39 11.24 3.87
C PRO A 52 4.71 11.91 3.44
N ALA A 53 5.02 11.82 2.14
CA ALA A 53 6.04 12.67 1.55
C ALA A 53 5.62 14.15 1.66
N GLY A 54 6.57 15.03 1.94
CA GLY A 54 6.26 16.44 2.18
C GLY A 54 7.46 17.27 2.54
N GLU A 55 7.18 18.53 2.88
CA GLU A 55 8.17 19.50 3.31
C GLU A 55 7.69 20.18 4.59
N PHE A 56 8.61 20.48 5.50
CA PHE A 56 8.33 21.21 6.72
C PHE A 56 9.53 22.07 7.12
N VAL A 57 9.29 23.08 7.93
CA VAL A 57 10.35 23.94 8.46
C VAL A 57 10.85 23.35 9.77
N MET A 58 12.14 23.07 9.86
CA MET A 58 12.81 22.54 11.06
C MET A 58 13.69 23.62 11.71
N GLY A 59 13.67 23.69 13.03
CA GLY A 59 14.43 24.65 13.85
C GLY A 59 13.54 25.64 14.61
N SER A 60 14.08 26.34 15.61
CA SER A 60 13.33 27.32 16.40
C SER A 60 13.32 28.71 15.75
N ASP A 61 12.25 29.46 15.99
CA ASP A 61 12.08 30.80 15.39
C ASP A 61 13.10 31.79 15.97
N LYS A 62 13.37 32.87 15.22
CA LYS A 62 14.30 33.93 15.62
C LYS A 62 13.95 34.55 16.97
N THR A 63 12.66 34.61 17.30
CA THR A 63 12.12 35.26 18.51
C THR A 63 12.20 34.41 19.77
N GLU A 64 12.37 33.08 19.65
CA GLU A 64 12.55 32.21 20.82
C GLU A 64 13.96 32.37 21.42
N SER A 65 14.02 32.65 22.72
CA SER A 65 15.27 32.79 23.47
C SER A 65 15.78 31.43 23.96
N GLY A 66 17.08 31.17 23.86
CA GLY A 66 17.72 30.04 24.55
C GLY A 66 18.22 28.88 23.67
N HIS A 67 17.93 28.90 22.37
CA HIS A 67 18.22 27.79 21.44
C HIS A 67 19.06 28.29 20.25
N LEU A 68 20.35 28.54 20.47
CA LEU A 68 21.25 29.06 19.42
C LEU A 68 21.67 27.97 18.42
N ASP A 69 21.71 26.72 18.88
CA ASP A 69 22.08 25.51 18.14
C ASP A 69 20.96 24.96 17.25
N GLU A 70 19.70 25.28 17.57
CA GLU A 70 18.52 24.91 16.77
C GLU A 70 18.22 25.92 15.63
N LYS A 71 19.00 27.00 15.52
CA LYS A 71 18.85 28.05 14.51
C LYS A 71 19.87 27.87 13.37
N PRO A 72 19.56 28.33 12.15
CA PRO A 72 18.29 28.90 11.71
C PRO A 72 17.26 27.84 11.30
N GLN A 73 15.99 28.26 11.26
CA GLN A 73 14.96 27.51 10.57
C GLN A 73 15.33 27.27 9.10
N HIS A 74 15.13 26.04 8.63
CA HIS A 74 15.34 25.67 7.24
C HIS A 74 14.30 24.63 6.79
N THR A 75 13.99 24.65 5.49
CA THR A 75 13.04 23.70 4.90
C THR A 75 13.69 22.33 4.73
N VAL A 76 13.06 21.30 5.29
CA VAL A 76 13.44 19.90 5.13
C VAL A 76 12.44 19.21 4.21
N LYS A 77 12.94 18.45 3.23
CA LYS A 77 12.14 17.68 2.29
C LYS A 77 12.27 16.19 2.54
N ILE A 78 11.14 15.54 2.79
CA ILE A 78 11.02 14.09 2.87
C ILE A 78 10.40 13.61 1.56
N SER A 79 11.26 13.18 0.63
CA SER A 79 10.89 12.93 -0.78
C SER A 79 10.00 11.70 -1.01
N LYS A 80 9.87 10.83 -0.02
CA LYS A 80 9.08 9.59 -0.07
C LYS A 80 8.40 9.36 1.27
N GLN A 81 7.35 8.54 1.27
CA GLN A 81 6.70 8.12 2.51
C GLN A 81 7.71 7.44 3.44
N LEU A 82 7.59 7.69 4.74
CA LEU A 82 8.47 7.17 5.78
C LEU A 82 7.64 6.60 6.92
N ALA A 83 7.96 5.41 7.41
CA ALA A 83 7.33 4.86 8.61
C ALA A 83 8.19 5.16 9.85
N VAL A 84 7.58 5.73 10.89
CA VAL A 84 8.26 6.04 12.17
C VAL A 84 7.54 5.33 13.31
N ALA A 85 8.28 4.94 14.35
CA ALA A 85 7.68 4.38 15.56
C ALA A 85 6.65 5.39 16.13
N LYS A 86 5.45 4.91 16.41
CA LYS A 86 4.32 5.73 16.85
C LYS A 86 4.51 6.29 18.26
N TYR A 87 5.30 5.60 19.09
CA TYR A 87 5.55 5.92 20.51
C TYR A 87 7.03 5.79 20.85
#